data_AF-A0A433BHH2-F1
#
_entry.id   AF-A0A433BHH2-F1
#
_cell.length_a   1.000
_cell.length_b   1.000
_cell.length_c   1.000
_cell.angle_alpha   90.00
_cell.angle_beta   90.00
_cell.angle_gamma   90.00
#
_symmetry.space_group_name_H-M   'P 1'
#
loop_
_entity.id
_entity.type
_entity.pdbx_description
1 polymer ?
#
loop_
_entity_poly.entity_id
_entity_poly.type
_entity_poly.pdbx_seq_one_letter_code
_entity_poly.pdbx_strand_id
1 'polypeptide(L)'
;MPIPLAKPRMIAIGFEGSANKLGIGIIEHIQTESRVLANIRHTYITPPGQGFLPRDTAAHHREHVLPLVKAALEEAGLTSKDIDVVCFTKGPGMGAPLVSVAVVARTLALLWDKPLVGVNHCIGRKPFVIMFFLLSMSISYPLHSFLDIEMGREITGADNPVVLYVSGGNTQVIAYAQNKYRIFGETLDIAIGNCLDRFARILNLSNDPSPGYNIEQLAK
;
A
#
# COMPACT_ATOMS: atom_id res chain seq x y z
N MET A 1 -0.72 19.53 -20.34
CA MET A 1 -2.11 19.98 -20.06
C MET A 1 -2.15 20.60 -18.68
N PRO A 2 -2.73 21.79 -18.51
CA PRO A 2 -2.98 22.33 -17.17
C PRO A 2 -3.97 21.42 -16.44
N ILE A 3 -3.70 21.15 -15.17
CA ILE A 3 -4.62 20.39 -14.29
C ILE A 3 -5.89 21.25 -14.16
N PRO A 4 -7.09 20.73 -14.49
CA PRO A 4 -8.34 21.48 -14.36
C PRO A 4 -8.51 22.03 -12.94
N LEU A 5 -9.18 23.18 -12.79
CA LEU A 5 -9.54 23.77 -11.49
C LEU A 5 -10.07 22.68 -10.54
N ALA A 6 -9.56 22.66 -9.32
CA ALA A 6 -9.84 21.63 -8.32
C ALA A 6 -11.35 21.38 -8.19
N LYS A 7 -11.81 20.21 -8.66
CA LYS A 7 -13.16 19.76 -8.39
C LYS A 7 -13.38 19.75 -6.87
N PRO A 8 -14.58 20.12 -6.37
CA PRO A 8 -14.88 20.10 -4.94
C PRO A 8 -14.79 18.71 -4.31
N ARG A 9 -14.87 17.67 -5.15
CA ARG A 9 -14.75 16.25 -4.81
C ARG A 9 -13.83 15.57 -5.82
N MET A 10 -12.91 14.74 -5.34
CA MET A 10 -12.01 13.93 -6.16
C MET A 10 -12.06 12.47 -5.72
N ILE A 11 -12.24 11.56 -6.66
CA ILE A 11 -12.23 10.13 -6.39
C ILE A 11 -10.99 9.49 -7.01
N ALA A 12 -10.17 8.88 -6.17
CA ALA A 12 -8.98 8.14 -6.58
C ALA A 12 -9.19 6.65 -6.39
N ILE A 13 -8.78 5.86 -7.37
CA ILE A 13 -8.58 4.42 -7.22
C ILE A 13 -7.08 4.14 -7.16
N GLY A 14 -6.67 3.31 -6.21
CA GLY A 14 -5.28 2.92 -6.08
C GLY A 14 -5.04 1.44 -6.32
N PHE A 15 -3.79 1.13 -6.65
CA PHE A 15 -3.30 -0.22 -6.91
C PHE A 15 -1.99 -0.47 -6.15
N GLU A 16 -1.99 -1.45 -5.26
CA GLU A 16 -0.83 -1.81 -4.42
C GLU A 16 -0.53 -3.28 -4.57
N GLY A 17 0.72 -3.58 -4.90
CA GLY A 17 1.24 -4.93 -5.07
C GLY A 17 2.75 -4.93 -5.08
N SER A 18 3.35 -4.21 -4.13
CA SER A 18 4.81 -4.16 -3.96
C SER A 18 5.38 -5.46 -3.39
N ALA A 19 4.57 -6.22 -2.64
CA ALA A 19 4.98 -7.42 -1.91
C ALA A 19 4.03 -8.60 -2.18
N ASN A 20 3.77 -9.45 -1.19
CA ASN A 20 2.88 -10.62 -1.33
C ASN A 20 1.39 -10.28 -1.18
N LYS A 21 1.04 -9.05 -0.80
CA LYS A 21 -0.33 -8.56 -0.72
C LYS A 21 -0.63 -7.78 -1.98
N LEU A 22 -1.78 -8.08 -2.59
CA LEU A 22 -2.39 -7.26 -3.62
C LEU A 22 -3.62 -6.59 -3.02
N GLY A 23 -3.87 -5.35 -3.38
CA GLY A 23 -5.12 -4.71 -3.00
C GLY A 23 -5.43 -3.48 -3.81
N ILE A 24 -6.72 -3.20 -3.79
CA ILE A 24 -7.41 -2.18 -4.55
C ILE A 24 -8.34 -1.47 -3.60
N GLY A 25 -8.46 -0.18 -3.78
CA GLY A 25 -9.31 0.62 -2.93
C GLY A 25 -9.48 2.00 -3.48
N ILE A 26 -10.52 2.62 -2.98
CA ILE A 26 -11.12 3.81 -3.57
C ILE A 26 -11.32 4.81 -2.46
N ILE A 27 -10.89 6.02 -2.73
CA ILE A 27 -10.86 7.10 -1.76
C ILE A 27 -11.54 8.29 -2.39
N GLU A 28 -12.44 8.87 -1.62
CA GLU A 28 -13.06 10.14 -1.92
C GLU A 28 -12.40 11.22 -1.09
N HIS A 29 -12.08 12.34 -1.72
CA HIS A 29 -11.58 13.53 -1.06
C HIS A 29 -12.51 14.71 -1.35
N ILE A 30 -13.02 15.34 -0.30
CA ILE A 30 -13.89 16.50 -0.36
C ILE A 30 -13.20 17.61 0.43
N GLN A 31 -12.65 18.60 -0.28
CA GLN A 31 -11.97 19.76 0.29
C GLN A 31 -10.84 19.41 1.29
N THR A 32 -11.16 19.30 2.58
CA THR A 32 -10.22 19.00 3.67
C THR A 32 -10.38 17.59 4.23
N GLU A 33 -11.44 16.87 3.86
CA GLU A 33 -11.76 15.55 4.37
C GLU A 33 -11.51 14.48 3.32
N SER A 34 -11.14 13.27 3.74
CA SER A 34 -11.12 12.11 2.85
C SER A 34 -11.79 10.91 3.51
N ARG A 35 -12.36 10.05 2.69
CA ARG A 35 -13.13 8.87 3.10
C ARG A 35 -12.69 7.67 2.29
N VAL A 36 -12.46 6.54 2.97
CA VAL A 36 -12.29 5.24 2.29
C VAL A 36 -13.66 4.78 1.84
N LEU A 37 -13.85 4.58 0.54
CA LEU A 37 -15.08 4.02 -0.02
C LEU A 37 -14.96 2.49 -0.20
N ALA A 38 -13.76 2.01 -0.53
CA ALA A 38 -13.47 0.58 -0.62
C ALA A 38 -11.99 0.31 -0.29
N ASN A 39 -11.70 -0.84 0.31
CA ASN A 39 -10.32 -1.25 0.61
C ASN A 39 -10.21 -2.78 0.66
N ILE A 40 -10.13 -3.39 -0.51
CA ILE A 40 -10.13 -4.85 -0.68
C ILE A 40 -8.72 -5.35 -0.90
N ARG A 41 -8.38 -6.44 -0.23
CA ARG A 41 -7.04 -7.04 -0.25
C ARG A 41 -7.11 -8.55 -0.44
N HIS A 42 -6.10 -9.09 -1.10
CA HIS A 42 -5.86 -10.51 -1.22
C HIS A 42 -4.39 -10.81 -0.97
N THR A 43 -4.13 -11.74 -0.07
CA THR A 43 -2.77 -12.09 0.37
C THR A 43 -2.34 -13.39 -0.27
N TYR A 44 -1.18 -13.39 -0.93
CA TYR A 44 -0.53 -14.62 -1.35
C TYR A 44 0.12 -15.30 -0.14
N ILE A 45 -0.46 -16.41 0.29
CA ILE A 45 -0.01 -17.21 1.43
C ILE A 45 0.69 -18.47 0.89
N THR A 46 1.96 -18.65 1.26
CA THR A 46 2.74 -19.84 0.92
C THR A 46 2.62 -20.91 2.01
N PRO A 47 2.83 -22.20 1.68
CA PRO A 47 2.90 -23.26 2.69
C PRO A 47 3.91 -22.95 3.80
N PRO A 48 3.72 -23.47 5.03
CA PRO A 48 4.68 -23.33 6.13
C PRO A 48 6.10 -23.72 5.69
N GLY A 49 7.09 -22.96 6.17
CA GLY A 49 8.50 -23.16 5.81
C GLY A 49 8.93 -22.56 4.46
N GLN A 50 7.99 -22.11 3.62
CA GLN A 50 8.30 -21.51 2.32
C GLN A 50 8.09 -19.99 2.32
N GLY A 51 8.91 -19.29 1.53
CA GLY A 51 8.74 -17.86 1.24
C GLY A 51 8.07 -17.62 -0.10
N PHE A 52 7.43 -16.47 -0.25
CA PHE A 52 6.84 -16.06 -1.52
C PHE A 52 7.93 -15.64 -2.52
N LEU A 53 7.92 -16.24 -3.72
CA LEU A 53 8.85 -15.91 -4.79
C LEU A 53 8.26 -14.82 -5.69
N PRO A 54 9.08 -13.94 -6.29
CA PRO A 54 8.59 -12.87 -7.16
C PRO A 54 7.73 -13.37 -8.34
N ARG A 55 8.11 -14.51 -8.93
CA ARG A 55 7.39 -15.12 -10.06
C ARG A 55 5.97 -15.54 -9.68
N ASP A 56 5.84 -16.28 -8.59
CA ASP A 56 4.55 -16.85 -8.15
C ASP A 56 3.65 -15.76 -7.59
N THR A 57 4.24 -14.80 -6.87
CA THR A 57 3.52 -13.61 -6.40
C THR A 57 2.97 -12.81 -7.57
N ALA A 58 3.74 -12.62 -8.65
CA ALA A 58 3.28 -11.92 -9.83
C ALA A 58 2.16 -12.68 -10.57
N ALA A 59 2.20 -14.02 -10.58
CA ALA A 59 1.13 -14.85 -11.13
C ALA A 59 -0.17 -14.65 -10.33
N HIS A 60 -0.10 -14.75 -9.00
CA HIS A 60 -1.21 -14.44 -8.11
C HIS A 60 -1.79 -13.04 -8.37
N HIS A 61 -0.93 -12.02 -8.54
CA HIS A 61 -1.40 -10.66 -8.78
C HIS A 61 -2.17 -10.52 -10.09
N ARG A 62 -1.69 -11.17 -11.17
CA ARG A 62 -2.38 -11.15 -12.47
C ARG A 62 -3.75 -11.81 -12.43
N GLU A 63 -3.90 -12.87 -11.64
CA GLU A 63 -5.16 -13.58 -11.47
C GLU A 63 -6.19 -12.76 -10.66
N HIS A 64 -5.75 -12.09 -9.59
CA HIS A 64 -6.66 -11.46 -8.63
C HIS A 64 -6.89 -9.96 -8.86
N VAL A 65 -6.07 -9.27 -9.65
CA VAL A 65 -6.16 -7.80 -9.83
C VAL A 65 -7.49 -7.35 -10.45
N LEU A 66 -7.97 -7.97 -11.52
CA LEU A 66 -9.23 -7.58 -12.15
C LEU A 66 -10.45 -7.92 -11.27
N PRO A 67 -10.53 -9.13 -10.66
CA PRO A 67 -11.57 -9.42 -9.67
C PRO A 67 -11.61 -8.39 -8.53
N LEU A 68 -10.45 -7.99 -7.99
CA LEU A 68 -10.38 -7.01 -6.91
C LEU A 68 -10.80 -5.61 -7.35
N VAL A 69 -10.46 -5.18 -8.57
CA VAL A 69 -10.95 -3.90 -9.12
C VAL A 69 -12.46 -3.89 -9.22
N LYS A 70 -13.05 -4.98 -9.71
CA LYS A 70 -14.50 -5.09 -9.83
C LYS A 70 -15.15 -5.05 -8.45
N ALA A 71 -14.65 -5.84 -7.50
CA ALA A 71 -15.15 -5.85 -6.14
C ALA A 71 -15.02 -4.48 -5.46
N ALA A 72 -13.92 -3.75 -5.69
CA ALA A 72 -13.71 -2.43 -5.09
C ALA A 72 -14.69 -1.38 -5.65
N LEU A 73 -14.97 -1.42 -6.96
CA LEU A 73 -15.98 -0.56 -7.57
C LEU A 73 -17.40 -0.89 -7.07
N GLU A 74 -17.70 -2.18 -6.90
CA GLU A 74 -18.98 -2.64 -6.34
C GLU A 74 -19.16 -2.21 -4.88
N GLU A 75 -18.14 -2.39 -4.03
CA GLU A 75 -18.14 -1.97 -2.61
C GLU A 75 -18.31 -0.46 -2.46
N ALA A 76 -17.65 0.33 -3.32
CA ALA A 76 -17.79 1.78 -3.34
C ALA A 76 -19.11 2.27 -3.97
N GLY A 77 -19.87 1.40 -4.65
CA GLY A 77 -21.06 1.79 -5.41
C GLY A 77 -20.76 2.73 -6.58
N LEU A 78 -19.58 2.59 -7.21
CA LEU A 78 -19.08 3.50 -8.24
C LEU A 78 -18.87 2.79 -9.58
N THR A 79 -18.84 3.58 -10.65
CA THR A 79 -18.47 3.13 -11.99
C THR A 79 -17.12 3.71 -12.41
N SER A 80 -16.55 3.19 -13.50
CA SER A 80 -15.29 3.72 -14.05
C SER A 80 -15.36 5.21 -14.44
N LYS A 81 -16.56 5.75 -14.67
CA LYS A 81 -16.75 7.17 -15.03
C LYS A 81 -16.54 8.11 -13.85
N ASP A 82 -16.88 7.64 -12.64
CA ASP A 82 -16.84 8.42 -11.40
C ASP A 82 -15.41 8.59 -10.88
N ILE A 83 -14.50 7.69 -11.28
CA ILE A 83 -13.08 7.78 -10.94
C ILE A 83 -12.45 8.99 -11.63
N ASP A 84 -11.75 9.84 -10.87
CA ASP A 84 -11.04 11.01 -11.40
C ASP A 84 -9.57 10.73 -11.69
N VAL A 85 -8.94 9.83 -10.93
CA VAL A 85 -7.50 9.54 -11.04
C VAL A 85 -7.20 8.08 -10.71
N VAL A 86 -6.26 7.50 -11.45
CA VAL A 86 -5.73 6.16 -11.20
C VAL A 86 -4.35 6.29 -10.58
N CYS A 87 -4.15 5.65 -9.43
CA CYS A 87 -2.91 5.68 -8.66
C CYS A 87 -2.32 4.27 -8.59
N PHE A 88 -1.00 4.14 -8.67
CA PHE A 88 -0.37 2.83 -8.50
C PHE A 88 0.99 2.96 -7.81
N THR A 89 1.39 1.90 -7.14
CA THR A 89 2.70 1.86 -6.50
C THR A 89 3.80 1.70 -7.54
N LYS A 90 4.62 2.74 -7.65
CA LYS A 90 5.79 2.78 -8.54
C LYS A 90 6.99 2.03 -7.95
N GLY A 91 7.03 1.91 -6.63
CA GLY A 91 8.09 1.23 -5.87
C GLY A 91 8.49 2.02 -4.61
N PRO A 92 9.42 1.51 -3.78
CA PRO A 92 10.13 0.23 -3.94
C PRO A 92 9.23 -1.00 -3.77
N GLY A 93 9.74 -2.19 -4.13
CA GLY A 93 9.01 -3.46 -4.05
C GLY A 93 9.60 -4.54 -4.96
N MET A 94 8.97 -5.71 -5.01
CA MET A 94 9.35 -6.82 -5.88
C MET A 94 9.09 -6.47 -7.35
N GLY A 95 10.11 -6.63 -8.20
CA GLY A 95 10.04 -6.20 -9.60
C GLY A 95 8.88 -6.82 -10.40
N ALA A 96 8.72 -8.15 -10.37
CA ALA A 96 7.68 -8.82 -11.16
C ALA A 96 6.24 -8.46 -10.71
N PRO A 97 5.90 -8.46 -9.40
CA PRO A 97 4.60 -7.96 -8.92
C PRO A 97 4.33 -6.49 -9.26
N LEU A 98 5.32 -5.59 -9.09
CA LEU A 98 5.18 -4.17 -9.44
C LEU A 98 4.86 -3.98 -10.92
N VAL A 99 5.53 -4.72 -11.80
CA VAL A 99 5.26 -4.66 -13.25
C VAL A 99 3.83 -5.13 -13.56
N SER A 100 3.39 -6.26 -12.97
CA SER A 100 2.04 -6.77 -13.16
C SER A 100 0.98 -5.73 -12.81
N VAL A 101 1.11 -5.08 -11.65
CA VAL A 101 0.14 -4.06 -11.19
C VAL A 101 0.22 -2.80 -12.05
N ALA A 102 1.43 -2.33 -12.38
CA ALA A 102 1.61 -1.11 -13.13
C ALA A 102 1.09 -1.21 -14.58
N VAL A 103 1.15 -2.38 -15.20
CA VAL A 103 0.54 -2.64 -16.52
C VAL A 103 -0.98 -2.51 -16.44
N VAL A 104 -1.60 -3.08 -15.42
CA VAL A 104 -3.06 -2.98 -15.23
C VAL A 104 -3.48 -1.55 -14.96
N ALA A 105 -2.82 -0.85 -14.03
CA ALA A 105 -3.14 0.54 -13.72
C ALA A 105 -3.00 1.47 -14.95
N ARG A 106 -1.93 1.30 -15.75
CA ARG A 106 -1.75 2.03 -17.02
C ARG A 106 -2.87 1.73 -18.01
N THR A 107 -3.21 0.46 -18.16
CA THR A 107 -4.27 0.03 -19.08
C THR A 107 -5.61 0.64 -18.69
N LEU A 108 -5.97 0.60 -17.42
CA LEU A 108 -7.22 1.18 -16.92
C LEU A 108 -7.24 2.70 -17.04
N ALA A 109 -6.13 3.39 -16.75
CA ALA A 109 -6.03 4.83 -16.94
C ALA A 109 -6.26 5.24 -18.40
N LEU A 110 -5.70 4.48 -19.36
CA LEU A 110 -5.92 4.70 -20.78
C LEU A 110 -7.36 4.39 -21.21
N LEU A 111 -7.93 3.27 -20.75
CA LEU A 111 -9.30 2.86 -21.08
C LEU A 111 -10.35 3.82 -20.52
N TRP A 112 -10.10 4.41 -19.36
CA TRP A 112 -11.03 5.32 -18.69
C TRP A 112 -10.77 6.79 -19.03
N ASP A 113 -9.73 7.08 -19.83
CA ASP A 113 -9.24 8.42 -20.11
C ASP A 113 -9.01 9.26 -18.84
N LYS A 114 -8.28 8.66 -17.88
CA LYS A 114 -8.00 9.26 -16.57
C LYS A 114 -6.49 9.49 -16.37
N PRO A 115 -6.11 10.56 -15.64
CA PRO A 115 -4.73 10.75 -15.25
C PRO A 115 -4.19 9.57 -14.42
N LEU A 116 -2.92 9.25 -14.63
CA LEU A 116 -2.20 8.19 -13.92
C LEU A 116 -1.13 8.80 -13.01
N VAL A 117 -1.13 8.42 -11.74
CA VAL A 117 -0.14 8.88 -10.75
C VAL A 117 0.64 7.70 -10.17
N GLY A 118 1.97 7.76 -10.30
CA GLY A 118 2.87 6.81 -9.65
C GLY A 118 3.21 7.26 -8.23
N VAL A 119 2.95 6.39 -7.26
CA VAL A 119 3.14 6.65 -5.82
C VAL A 119 4.38 5.89 -5.33
N ASN A 120 5.19 6.53 -4.49
CA ASN A 120 6.28 5.84 -3.82
C ASN A 120 5.74 5.15 -2.57
N HIS A 121 6.05 3.85 -2.41
CA HIS A 121 5.57 3.01 -1.33
C HIS A 121 5.95 3.55 0.06
N CYS A 122 7.12 4.20 0.17
CA CYS A 122 7.67 4.71 1.43
C CYS A 122 7.43 6.21 1.65
N ILE A 123 7.20 6.99 0.58
CA ILE A 123 7.13 8.46 0.65
C ILE A 123 6.03 9.00 -0.28
N GLY A 124 4.89 9.41 0.27
CA GLY A 124 3.95 10.32 -0.39
C GLY A 124 4.14 11.74 0.10
N ARG A 125 4.38 12.67 -0.84
CA ARG A 125 4.73 14.05 -0.50
C ARG A 125 3.57 15.06 -0.58
N LYS A 126 2.58 14.97 -1.51
CA LYS A 126 1.44 15.91 -1.69
C LYS A 126 0.41 15.40 -2.73
N PRO A 127 -0.85 15.90 -2.79
CA PRO A 127 -1.78 16.23 -1.71
C PRO A 127 -2.56 14.96 -1.26
N PHE A 128 -3.24 15.12 -0.13
CA PHE A 128 -3.94 14.19 0.77
C PHE A 128 -4.69 12.95 0.19
N VAL A 129 -4.97 12.89 -1.11
CA VAL A 129 -5.86 11.86 -1.71
C VAL A 129 -5.15 10.56 -2.06
N ILE A 130 -3.85 10.62 -2.39
CA ILE A 130 -3.14 9.54 -3.08
C ILE A 130 -2.32 8.65 -2.12
N MET A 131 -1.96 9.17 -0.96
CA MET A 131 -1.18 8.45 0.08
C MET A 131 -2.04 7.49 0.91
N PHE A 132 -3.32 7.80 1.07
CA PHE A 132 -4.26 7.05 1.91
C PHE A 132 -4.49 5.60 1.41
N PHE A 133 -3.98 5.29 0.23
CA PHE A 133 -4.09 4.02 -0.45
C PHE A 133 -3.13 2.91 0.04
N LEU A 134 -1.92 3.28 0.46
CA LEU A 134 -0.84 2.31 0.74
C LEU A 134 -0.89 1.69 2.15
N LEU A 135 -1.58 2.35 3.08
CA LEU A 135 -1.51 2.04 4.51
C LEU A 135 -2.77 1.38 5.07
N SER A 136 -3.94 1.62 4.46
CA SER A 136 -5.15 0.86 4.77
C SER A 136 -5.04 -0.64 4.43
N MET A 137 -4.04 -1.03 3.64
CA MET A 137 -3.85 -2.42 3.20
C MET A 137 -2.98 -3.28 4.13
N SER A 138 -2.27 -2.70 5.10
CA SER A 138 -1.31 -3.44 5.95
C SER A 138 -1.81 -3.74 7.38
N ILE A 139 -2.95 -3.21 7.81
CA ILE A 139 -3.42 -3.32 9.22
C ILE A 139 -4.83 -3.96 9.27
N SER A 140 -5.05 -4.86 10.23
CA SER A 140 -6.26 -5.69 10.38
C SER A 140 -7.33 -5.14 11.34
N TYR A 141 -7.27 -3.88 11.76
CA TYR A 141 -8.21 -3.34 12.76
C TYR A 141 -9.27 -2.41 12.18
N PRO A 142 -10.55 -2.55 12.58
CA PRO A 142 -11.63 -1.67 12.19
C PRO A 142 -11.62 -0.42 13.08
N LEU A 143 -10.63 0.44 12.93
CA LEU A 143 -10.62 1.76 13.58
C LEU A 143 -10.22 2.82 12.56
N HIS A 144 -10.95 3.92 12.62
CA HIS A 144 -10.90 5.06 11.72
C HIS A 144 -9.46 5.64 11.52
N SER A 145 -9.17 6.02 10.26
CA SER A 145 -8.39 7.22 9.82
C SER A 145 -6.83 7.32 9.87
N PHE A 146 -6.22 7.49 8.67
CA PHE A 146 -5.20 8.50 8.23
C PHE A 146 -3.70 8.44 8.63
N LEU A 147 -2.86 7.61 7.93
CA LEU A 147 -1.47 7.92 7.43
C LEU A 147 -0.17 7.72 8.27
N ASP A 148 0.36 6.54 8.64
CA ASP A 148 1.64 6.29 9.40
C ASP A 148 2.54 7.47 9.88
N ILE A 149 3.09 8.31 9.00
CA ILE A 149 3.86 9.50 9.40
C ILE A 149 2.94 10.63 9.89
N GLU A 150 2.05 11.15 9.05
CA GLU A 150 1.13 12.23 9.44
C GLU A 150 0.03 11.75 10.40
N MET A 151 -0.28 10.45 10.45
CA MET A 151 -1.07 9.80 11.51
C MET A 151 -0.29 9.81 12.81
N GLY A 152 0.99 9.45 12.76
CA GLY A 152 1.88 9.62 13.90
C GLY A 152 1.81 11.06 14.39
N ARG A 153 1.88 12.04 13.48
CA ARG A 153 1.75 13.47 13.82
C ARG A 153 0.39 13.83 14.41
N GLU A 154 -0.71 13.37 13.83
CA GLU A 154 -2.07 13.70 14.28
C GLU A 154 -2.43 12.97 15.59
N ILE A 155 -2.15 11.67 15.69
CA ILE A 155 -2.41 10.84 16.89
C ILE A 155 -1.52 11.26 18.05
N THR A 156 -0.23 11.49 17.80
CA THR A 156 0.72 11.84 18.87
C THR A 156 0.82 13.35 19.10
N GLY A 157 0.23 14.18 18.25
CA GLY A 157 0.43 15.63 18.23
C GLY A 157 1.84 16.06 17.84
N ALA A 158 2.65 15.17 17.23
CA ALA A 158 4.04 15.45 16.90
C ALA A 158 4.16 16.36 15.66
N ASP A 159 4.71 17.56 15.83
CA ASP A 159 4.88 18.51 14.71
C ASP A 159 5.98 18.09 13.71
N ASN A 160 7.01 17.36 14.11
CA ASN A 160 8.08 16.92 13.21
C ASN A 160 8.73 15.62 13.72
N PRO A 161 8.04 14.48 13.58
CA PRO A 161 8.49 13.23 14.16
C PRO A 161 9.66 12.65 13.35
N VAL A 162 10.50 11.91 14.09
CA VAL A 162 11.35 10.90 13.49
C VAL A 162 10.53 9.62 13.39
N VAL A 163 10.39 9.09 12.19
CA VAL A 163 9.55 7.96 11.85
C VAL A 163 10.40 6.71 11.75
N LEU A 164 10.04 5.69 12.51
CA LEU A 164 10.59 4.36 12.34
C LEU A 164 9.63 3.55 11.43
N TYR A 165 10.01 3.38 10.16
CA TYR A 165 9.26 2.62 9.18
C TYR A 165 9.74 1.17 9.16
N VAL A 166 8.86 0.24 9.57
CA VAL A 166 9.16 -1.18 9.67
C VAL A 166 8.14 -1.99 8.86
N SER A 167 8.62 -2.81 7.94
CA SER A 167 7.81 -3.74 7.15
C SER A 167 8.57 -5.03 6.88
N GLY A 168 7.94 -5.98 6.17
CA GLY A 168 8.61 -7.19 5.68
C GLY A 168 9.78 -6.91 4.72
N GLY A 169 9.80 -5.74 4.07
CA GLY A 169 10.81 -5.35 3.08
C GLY A 169 11.63 -4.12 3.44
N ASN A 170 11.25 -3.37 4.48
CA ASN A 170 11.90 -2.10 4.83
C ASN A 170 12.12 -1.98 6.33
N THR A 171 13.23 -1.37 6.72
CA THR A 171 13.50 -0.95 8.11
C THR A 171 14.32 0.33 8.02
N GLN A 172 13.66 1.47 8.20
CA GLN A 172 14.23 2.79 7.92
C GLN A 172 13.80 3.80 8.99
N VAL A 173 14.71 4.70 9.33
CA VAL A 173 14.48 5.89 10.15
C VAL A 173 14.38 7.08 9.20
N ILE A 174 13.21 7.67 9.13
CA ILE A 174 12.86 8.73 8.17
C ILE A 174 12.48 9.98 8.96
N ALA A 175 12.98 11.15 8.55
CA ALA A 175 12.51 12.41 9.10
C ALA A 175 12.39 13.49 8.02
N TYR A 176 11.60 14.52 8.29
CA TYR A 176 11.42 15.64 7.37
C TYR A 176 12.56 16.65 7.53
N ALA A 177 13.35 16.85 6.47
CA ALA A 177 14.47 17.78 6.46
C ALA A 177 14.64 18.45 5.09
N GLN A 178 14.87 19.76 5.09
CA GLN A 178 15.10 20.57 3.88
C GLN A 178 14.01 20.37 2.81
N ASN A 179 12.74 20.46 3.20
CA ASN A 179 11.61 20.23 2.30
C ASN A 179 11.70 18.89 1.54
N LYS A 180 12.29 17.85 2.17
CA LYS A 180 12.30 16.44 1.72
C LYS A 180 12.12 15.47 2.91
N TYR A 181 11.45 14.34 2.70
CA TYR A 181 11.51 13.22 3.63
C TYR A 181 12.81 12.49 3.31
N ARG A 182 13.68 12.34 4.31
CA ARG A 182 15.02 11.78 4.15
C ARG A 182 15.17 10.58 5.05
N ILE A 183 15.86 9.58 4.54
CA ILE A 183 16.29 8.42 5.30
C ILE A 183 17.55 8.83 6.07
N PHE A 184 17.49 8.82 7.39
CA PHE A 184 18.60 9.12 8.30
C PHE A 184 19.35 7.86 8.73
N GLY A 185 18.65 6.72 8.73
CA GLY A 185 19.23 5.41 8.97
C GLY A 185 18.39 4.35 8.29
N GLU A 186 19.02 3.28 7.84
CA GLU A 186 18.31 2.12 7.29
C GLU A 186 19.07 0.84 7.65
N THR A 187 18.36 -0.28 7.61
CA THR A 187 19.02 -1.58 7.71
C THR A 187 20.05 -1.73 6.59
N LEU A 188 21.23 -2.29 6.92
CA LEU A 188 22.30 -2.52 5.95
C LEU A 188 22.14 -3.85 5.21
N ASP A 189 21.28 -4.74 5.72
CA ASP A 189 21.10 -6.09 5.22
C ASP A 189 19.63 -6.43 4.94
N ILE A 190 18.95 -7.05 5.90
CA ILE A 190 17.55 -7.47 5.78
C ILE A 190 16.69 -6.61 6.69
N ALA A 191 15.46 -6.35 6.24
CA ALA A 191 14.47 -5.73 7.10
C ALA A 191 14.15 -6.64 8.28
N ILE A 192 13.82 -6.05 9.44
CA ILE A 192 13.47 -6.82 10.64
C ILE A 192 12.24 -7.71 10.39
N GLY A 193 11.27 -7.26 9.56
CA GLY A 193 10.16 -8.11 9.15
C GLY A 193 10.61 -9.32 8.32
N ASN A 194 11.61 -9.17 7.44
CA ASN A 194 12.19 -10.31 6.71
C ASN A 194 12.93 -11.27 7.66
N CYS A 195 13.60 -10.74 8.68
CA CYS A 195 14.27 -11.53 9.70
C CYS A 195 13.25 -12.41 10.46
N LEU A 196 12.14 -11.83 10.92
CA LEU A 196 11.05 -12.55 11.55
C LEU A 196 10.44 -13.60 10.61
N ASP A 197 10.17 -13.25 9.36
CA ASP A 197 9.64 -14.18 8.37
C ASP A 197 10.56 -15.39 8.15
N ARG A 198 11.88 -15.16 8.07
CA ARG A 198 12.87 -16.25 7.93
C ARG A 198 12.93 -17.10 9.19
N PHE A 199 12.86 -16.49 10.36
CA PHE A 199 12.82 -17.21 11.64
C PHE A 199 11.59 -18.12 11.73
N ALA A 200 10.40 -17.60 11.38
CA ALA A 200 9.16 -18.40 11.32
C ALA A 200 9.30 -19.59 10.37
N ARG A 201 9.96 -19.42 9.22
CA ARG A 201 10.19 -20.52 8.26
C ARG A 201 11.10 -21.59 8.80
N ILE A 202 12.19 -21.22 9.50
CA ILE A 202 13.09 -22.19 10.13
C ILE A 202 12.32 -23.04 11.16
N LEU A 203 11.39 -22.41 11.87
CA LEU A 203 10.52 -23.07 12.85
C LEU A 203 9.30 -23.77 12.24
N ASN A 204 9.14 -23.77 10.91
CA ASN A 204 7.96 -24.31 10.20
C ASN A 204 6.62 -23.76 10.72
N LEU A 205 6.61 -22.49 11.16
CA LEU A 205 5.38 -21.83 11.58
C LEU A 205 4.49 -21.51 10.38
N SER A 206 3.18 -21.41 10.65
CA SER A 206 2.20 -21.03 9.64
C SER A 206 2.49 -19.63 9.09
N ASN A 207 2.27 -19.46 7.79
CA ASN A 207 2.29 -18.14 7.15
C ASN A 207 0.92 -17.43 7.20
N ASP A 208 -0.11 -18.10 7.72
CA ASP A 208 -1.48 -17.56 7.89
C ASP A 208 -1.73 -17.17 9.36
N PRO A 209 -2.26 -15.97 9.67
CA PRO A 209 -2.53 -14.83 8.76
C PRO A 209 -1.25 -14.09 8.34
N SER A 210 -0.19 -14.17 9.14
CA SER A 210 1.16 -13.77 8.79
C SER A 210 2.18 -14.48 9.71
N PRO A 211 3.40 -14.76 9.25
CA PRO A 211 4.44 -15.38 10.07
C PRO A 211 4.80 -14.54 11.30
N GLY A 212 4.89 -13.20 11.16
CA GLY A 212 5.18 -12.29 12.27
C GLY A 212 4.13 -12.35 13.39
N TYR A 213 2.84 -12.40 13.04
CA TYR A 213 1.75 -12.55 14.03
C TYR A 213 1.87 -13.87 14.79
N ASN A 214 2.20 -14.95 14.11
CA ASN A 214 2.35 -16.27 14.74
C ASN A 214 3.56 -16.31 15.69
N ILE A 215 4.66 -15.65 15.34
CA ILE A 215 5.80 -15.47 16.26
C ILE A 215 5.36 -14.67 17.49
N GLU A 216 4.62 -13.57 17.30
CA GLU A 216 4.15 -12.72 18.40
C GLU A 216 3.27 -13.51 19.38
N GLN A 217 2.34 -14.35 18.89
CA GLN A 217 1.49 -15.15 19.77
C GLN A 217 2.28 -16.19 20.57
N LEU A 218 3.35 -16.74 20.01
CA LEU A 218 4.21 -17.71 20.69
C LEU A 218 5.18 -17.06 21.70
N ALA A 219 5.41 -15.75 21.57
CA ALA A 219 6.31 -14.99 22.44
C ALA A 219 5.61 -14.42 23.69
N LYS A 220 4.28 -14.51 23.76
CA LYS A 220 3.47 -14.14 24.93
C LYS A 220 3.53 -15.20 26.01
#